data_AF-A0A2S3UBV2-F1
#
_entry.id   AF-A0A2S3UBV2-F1
#
_cell.length_a   1.000
_cell.length_b   1.000
_cell.length_c   1.000
_cell.angle_alpha   90.00
_cell.angle_beta   90.00
_cell.angle_gamma   90.00
#
_symmetry.space_group_name_H-M   'P 1'
#
loop_
_entity.id
_entity.type
_entity.pdbx_description
1 polymer ?
#
loop_
_entity_poly.entity_id
_entity_poly.type
_entity_poly.pdbx_seq_one_letter_code
_entity_poly.pdbx_strand_id
1 'polypeptide(L)'
;MVILVILAVFFVPARIIRVEDEKAISFQQERLSQMTREQIYHARVFYKKTIYARHLLLRILRIISHIFLIITAILFVGALSIQFGLLFNLVPVGMTRLWALSQSDGSRNLLLILASIVGSFGVMTWWYQYSRLLALIEDDSHRPEDLLWTSPTILQRQKECYLFMLVMFLMVVYGFTFLAVTNGIPSSVTPYYLPKIFF
;
A
#
# COMPACT_ATOMS: atom_id res chain seq x y z
N MET A 1 -0.25 -21.61 -1.89
CA MET A 1 -1.56 -20.94 -2.06
C MET A 1 -1.57 -19.49 -1.53
N VAL A 2 -1.15 -19.21 -0.30
CA VAL A 2 -1.20 -17.86 0.30
C VAL A 2 -0.44 -16.79 -0.53
N ILE A 3 0.76 -17.10 -1.04
CA ILE A 3 1.53 -16.19 -1.89
C ILE A 3 0.80 -15.83 -3.19
N LEU A 4 0.09 -16.79 -3.80
CA LEU A 4 -0.71 -16.57 -5.01
C LEU A 4 -1.93 -15.67 -4.73
N VAL A 5 -2.57 -15.81 -3.57
CA VAL A 5 -3.67 -14.93 -3.15
C VAL A 5 -3.18 -13.51 -2.91
N ILE A 6 -2.03 -13.35 -2.23
CA ILE A 6 -1.40 -12.04 -2.02
C ILE A 6 -1.04 -11.40 -3.36
N LEU A 7 -0.40 -12.15 -4.27
CA LEU A 7 -0.08 -11.65 -5.61
C LEU A 7 -1.33 -11.24 -6.38
N ALA A 8 -2.41 -12.04 -6.34
CA ALA A 8 -3.67 -11.70 -7.00
C ALA A 8 -4.31 -10.42 -6.43
N VAL A 9 -4.29 -10.24 -5.11
CA VAL A 9 -4.80 -9.06 -4.40
C VAL A 9 -4.09 -7.77 -4.83
N PHE A 10 -2.81 -7.82 -5.19
CA PHE A 10 -2.06 -6.64 -5.65
C PHE A 10 -2.06 -6.50 -7.18
N PHE A 11 -1.90 -7.60 -7.93
CA PHE A 11 -1.82 -7.56 -9.40
C PHE A 11 -3.16 -7.23 -10.05
N VAL A 12 -4.27 -7.74 -9.54
CA VAL A 12 -5.59 -7.51 -10.16
C VAL A 12 -5.97 -6.02 -10.08
N PRO A 13 -5.91 -5.35 -8.93
CA PRO A 13 -6.22 -3.92 -8.86
C PRO A 13 -5.17 -3.06 -9.57
N ALA A 14 -3.87 -3.42 -9.52
CA ALA A 14 -2.84 -2.71 -10.27
C ALA A 14 -3.08 -2.75 -11.80
N ARG A 15 -3.53 -3.91 -12.31
CA ARG A 15 -3.91 -4.06 -13.72
C ARG A 15 -5.14 -3.21 -14.06
N ILE A 16 -6.15 -3.18 -13.19
CA ILE A 16 -7.36 -2.35 -13.39
C ILE A 16 -6.98 -0.87 -13.46
N ILE A 17 -6.18 -0.37 -12.51
CA ILE A 17 -5.69 1.01 -12.49
C ILE A 17 -4.95 1.34 -13.79
N ARG A 18 -4.06 0.45 -14.25
CA ARG A 18 -3.32 0.64 -15.49
C ARG A 18 -4.25 0.71 -16.71
N VAL A 19 -5.22 -0.19 -16.83
CA VAL A 19 -6.17 -0.20 -17.94
C VAL A 19 -7.02 1.07 -17.94
N GLU A 20 -7.41 1.57 -16.77
CA GLU A 20 -8.18 2.81 -16.66
C GLU A 20 -7.37 4.05 -17.02
N ASP A 21 -6.09 4.11 -16.63
CA ASP A 21 -5.20 5.17 -17.07
C ASP A 21 -4.95 5.11 -18.58
N GLU A 22 -4.82 3.91 -19.15
CA GLU A 22 -4.68 3.74 -20.60
C GLU A 22 -5.93 4.20 -21.35
N LYS A 23 -7.13 3.88 -20.86
CA LYS A 23 -8.41 4.37 -21.40
C LYS A 23 -8.54 5.89 -21.32
N ALA A 24 -8.10 6.50 -20.21
CA ALA A 24 -8.13 7.94 -20.04
C ALA A 24 -7.21 8.64 -21.04
N ILE A 25 -6.00 8.09 -21.24
CA ILE A 25 -5.02 8.63 -22.18
C ILE A 25 -5.51 8.46 -23.62
N SER A 26 -6.08 7.31 -23.99
CA SER A 26 -6.62 7.09 -25.34
C SER A 26 -7.76 8.06 -25.66
N PHE A 27 -8.67 8.29 -24.70
CA PHE A 27 -9.75 9.26 -24.86
C PHE A 27 -9.23 10.70 -25.02
N GLN A 28 -8.19 11.07 -24.29
CA GLN A 28 -7.55 12.37 -24.43
C GLN A 28 -6.80 12.52 -25.75
N GLN A 29 -6.16 11.45 -26.23
CA GLN A 29 -5.46 11.44 -27.51
C GLN A 29 -6.42 11.56 -28.69
N GLU A 30 -7.62 10.99 -28.58
CA GLU A 30 -8.69 11.16 -29.57
C GLU A 30 -9.19 12.62 -29.64
N ARG A 31 -9.25 13.32 -28.49
CA ARG A 31 -9.59 14.76 -28.43
C ARG A 31 -8.44 15.70 -28.80
N LEU A 32 -7.21 15.33 -28.49
CA LEU A 32 -5.99 16.10 -28.71
C LEU A 32 -5.06 15.34 -29.65
N SER A 33 -5.48 15.20 -30.91
CA SER A 33 -4.79 14.40 -31.93
C SER A 33 -3.35 14.84 -32.21
N GLN A 34 -2.98 16.07 -31.82
CA GLN A 34 -1.64 16.64 -31.99
C GLN A 34 -0.65 16.28 -30.87
N MET A 35 -1.13 15.78 -29.71
CA MET A 35 -0.27 15.44 -28.58
C MET A 35 0.08 13.95 -28.57
N THR A 36 1.33 13.63 -28.27
CA THR A 36 1.77 12.24 -28.12
C THR A 36 1.29 11.66 -26.79
N ARG A 37 1.16 10.34 -26.74
CA ARG A 37 0.73 9.59 -25.54
C ARG A 37 1.54 9.98 -24.28
N GLU A 38 2.85 10.17 -24.43
CA GLU A 38 3.74 10.54 -23.33
C GLU A 38 3.50 11.97 -22.85
N GLN A 39 3.28 12.91 -23.77
CA GLN A 39 2.97 14.30 -23.42
C GLN A 39 1.66 14.38 -22.62
N ILE A 40 0.64 13.64 -23.03
CA ILE A 40 -0.64 13.54 -22.32
C ILE A 40 -0.43 12.96 -20.92
N TYR A 41 0.32 11.86 -20.80
CA TYR A 41 0.64 11.27 -19.49
C TYR A 41 1.34 12.26 -18.56
N HIS A 42 2.38 12.95 -19.05
CA HIS A 42 3.12 13.95 -18.27
C HIS A 42 2.24 15.13 -17.87
N ALA A 43 1.38 15.63 -18.76
CA ALA A 43 0.44 16.70 -18.46
C ALA A 43 -0.54 16.31 -17.36
N ARG A 44 -1.10 15.09 -17.39
CA ARG A 44 -1.99 14.58 -16.32
C ARG A 44 -1.27 14.47 -14.97
N VAL A 45 -0.05 13.94 -14.97
CA VAL A 45 0.76 13.81 -13.75
C VAL A 45 1.09 15.18 -13.18
N PHE A 46 1.49 16.13 -14.04
CA PHE A 46 1.77 17.50 -13.66
C PHE A 46 0.53 18.16 -13.07
N TYR A 47 -0.62 18.05 -13.73
CA TYR A 47 -1.89 18.59 -13.26
C TYR A 47 -2.27 18.07 -11.86
N LYS A 48 -2.24 16.74 -11.64
CA LYS A 48 -2.45 16.15 -10.31
C LYS A 48 -1.46 16.71 -9.28
N LYS A 49 -0.18 16.84 -9.63
CA LYS A 49 0.87 17.39 -8.75
C LYS A 49 0.59 18.85 -8.37
N THR A 50 0.08 19.65 -9.31
CA THR A 50 -0.25 21.06 -9.10
C THR A 50 -1.43 21.21 -8.13
N ILE A 51 -2.46 20.37 -8.21
CA ILE A 51 -3.56 20.35 -7.22
C ILE A 51 -3.01 20.09 -5.82
N TYR A 52 -2.17 19.06 -5.65
CA TYR A 52 -1.54 18.77 -4.36
C TYR A 52 -0.62 19.89 -3.87
N ALA A 53 0.05 20.62 -4.76
CA ALA A 53 0.90 21.75 -4.40
C ALA A 53 0.08 22.97 -3.94
N ARG A 54 -1.11 23.17 -4.52
CA ARG A 54 -2.00 24.28 -4.19
C ARG A 54 -2.70 24.10 -2.84
N HIS A 55 -2.97 22.86 -2.43
CA HIS A 55 -3.63 22.55 -1.17
C HIS A 55 -2.66 21.97 -0.12
N LEU A 56 -2.16 22.85 0.75
CA LEU A 56 -1.19 22.51 1.80
C LEU A 56 -1.66 21.37 2.72
N LEU A 57 -2.94 21.34 3.08
CA LEU A 57 -3.53 20.28 3.90
C LEU A 57 -3.48 18.90 3.23
N LEU A 58 -3.82 18.82 1.93
CA LEU A 58 -3.72 17.57 1.17
C LEU A 58 -2.28 17.07 1.07
N ARG A 59 -1.32 17.99 0.88
CA ARG A 59 0.09 17.66 0.84
C ARG A 59 0.58 17.04 2.16
N ILE A 60 0.23 17.66 3.29
CA ILE A 60 0.63 17.17 4.62
C ILE A 60 0.00 15.80 4.89
N LEU A 61 -1.31 15.65 4.67
CA LEU A 61 -2.00 14.37 4.87
C LEU A 61 -1.41 13.24 4.00
N ARG A 62 -0.98 13.57 2.78
CA ARG A 62 -0.31 12.60 1.90
C ARG A 62 1.00 12.11 2.46
N ILE A 63 1.81 13.01 2.97
CA ILE A 63 3.10 12.67 3.59
C ILE A 63 2.86 11.81 4.83
N ILE A 64 1.95 12.23 5.72
CA ILE A 64 1.61 11.48 6.94
C ILE A 64 1.10 10.07 6.61
N SER A 65 0.17 9.97 5.67
CA SER A 65 -0.37 8.68 5.22
C SER A 65 0.73 7.76 4.66
N HIS A 66 1.62 8.28 3.80
CA HIS A 66 2.73 7.48 3.27
C HIS A 66 3.68 7.02 4.38
N ILE A 67 4.03 7.90 5.32
CA ILE A 67 4.90 7.55 6.45
C ILE A 67 4.28 6.42 7.26
N PHE A 68 2.99 6.53 7.62
CA PHE A 68 2.31 5.47 8.37
C PHE A 68 2.27 4.14 7.60
N LEU A 69 1.96 4.16 6.30
CA LEU A 69 1.93 2.93 5.49
C LEU A 69 3.32 2.28 5.36
N ILE A 70 4.38 3.09 5.22
CA ILE A 70 5.76 2.59 5.19
C ILE A 70 6.13 1.96 6.54
N ILE A 71 5.81 2.64 7.65
CA ILE A 71 6.06 2.10 9.00
C ILE A 71 5.32 0.78 9.19
N THR A 72 4.05 0.70 8.80
CA THR A 72 3.27 -0.56 8.86
C THR A 72 3.92 -1.68 8.06
N ALA A 73 4.38 -1.40 6.84
CA ALA A 73 5.05 -2.40 6.01
C ALA A 73 6.35 -2.88 6.67
N ILE A 74 7.15 -1.98 7.23
CA ILE A 74 8.40 -2.33 7.94
C ILE A 74 8.10 -3.18 9.17
N LEU A 75 7.12 -2.79 9.99
CA LEU A 75 6.73 -3.55 11.18
C LEU A 75 6.22 -4.95 10.83
N PHE A 76 5.41 -5.06 9.77
CA PHE A 76 4.87 -6.33 9.30
C PHE A 76 5.98 -7.24 8.75
N VAL A 77 6.89 -6.71 7.93
CA VAL A 77 8.06 -7.46 7.44
C VAL A 77 8.96 -7.88 8.60
N GLY A 78 9.16 -7.03 9.60
CA GLY A 78 9.88 -7.35 10.83
C GLY A 78 9.24 -8.52 11.59
N ALA A 79 7.92 -8.50 11.76
CA ALA A 79 7.19 -9.60 12.40
C ALA A 79 7.30 -10.91 11.62
N LEU A 80 7.15 -10.87 10.29
CA LEU A 80 7.33 -12.05 9.44
C LEU A 80 8.78 -12.58 9.49
N SER A 81 9.75 -11.69 9.60
CA SER A 81 11.17 -12.05 9.70
C SER A 81 11.48 -12.81 11.00
N ILE A 82 10.85 -12.43 12.11
CA ILE A 82 10.92 -13.16 13.38
C ILE A 82 10.18 -14.49 13.25
N GLN A 83 8.98 -14.49 12.65
CA GLN A 83 8.15 -15.70 12.51
C GLN A 83 8.82 -16.82 11.71
N PHE A 84 9.45 -16.47 10.59
CA PHE A 84 10.08 -17.42 9.68
C PHE A 84 11.59 -17.50 9.86
N GLY A 85 12.15 -16.78 10.84
CA GLY A 85 13.56 -16.81 11.11
C GLY A 85 14.45 -16.32 9.95
N LEU A 86 13.92 -15.43 9.09
CA LEU A 86 14.59 -14.99 7.87
C LEU A 86 15.90 -14.23 8.15
N LEU A 87 16.04 -13.67 9.36
CA LEU A 87 17.24 -12.97 9.80
C LEU A 87 18.29 -13.90 10.44
N PHE A 88 17.98 -15.16 10.76
CA PHE A 88 18.97 -16.06 11.39
C PHE A 88 20.18 -16.34 10.49
N ASN A 89 20.02 -16.32 9.17
CA ASN A 89 21.14 -16.51 8.23
C ASN A 89 22.03 -15.25 8.10
N LEU A 90 21.61 -14.11 8.63
CA LEU A 90 22.28 -12.81 8.48
C LEU A 90 22.89 -12.29 9.79
N VAL A 91 22.42 -12.76 10.95
CA VAL A 91 22.94 -12.36 12.27
C VAL A 91 24.09 -13.28 12.67
N PRO A 92 25.34 -12.79 12.78
CA PRO A 92 26.45 -13.61 13.26
C PRO A 92 26.17 -14.08 14.70
N VAL A 93 26.51 -15.35 14.96
CA VAL A 93 26.23 -16.12 16.20
C VAL A 93 26.67 -15.39 17.49
N GLY A 94 27.53 -14.37 17.40
CA GLY A 94 27.97 -13.55 18.54
C GLY A 94 27.00 -12.46 19.03
N MET A 95 25.96 -12.08 18.28
CA MET A 95 25.00 -11.03 18.71
C MET A 95 23.80 -11.61 19.46
N THR A 96 24.03 -12.01 20.71
CA THR A 96 23.05 -12.68 21.59
C THR A 96 21.73 -11.92 21.78
N ARG A 97 21.73 -10.58 21.80
CA ARG A 97 20.50 -9.77 21.94
C ARG A 97 19.62 -9.78 20.70
N LEU A 98 20.21 -9.68 19.50
CA LEU A 98 19.46 -9.76 18.24
C LEU A 98 18.96 -11.18 17.98
N TRP A 99 19.74 -12.17 18.39
CA TRP A 99 19.37 -13.59 18.34
C TRP A 99 18.22 -13.93 19.30
N ALA A 100 18.21 -13.36 20.51
CA ALA A 100 17.09 -13.52 21.45
C ALA A 100 15.82 -12.79 20.96
N LEU A 101 15.97 -11.62 20.33
CA LEU A 101 14.85 -10.89 19.72
C LEU A 101 14.22 -11.66 18.54
N SER A 102 15.02 -12.38 17.75
CA SER A 102 14.53 -13.19 16.64
C SER A 102 13.84 -14.50 17.05
N GLN A 103 13.93 -14.89 18.33
CA GLN A 103 13.20 -16.05 18.90
C GLN A 103 12.05 -15.64 19.84
N SER A 104 11.81 -14.34 20.00
CA SER A 104 10.83 -13.83 20.95
C SER A 104 9.44 -13.69 20.30
N ASP A 105 8.54 -14.61 20.63
CA ASP A 105 7.13 -14.53 20.23
C ASP A 105 6.46 -13.23 20.74
N GLY A 106 6.90 -12.70 21.89
CA GLY A 106 6.44 -11.42 22.42
C GLY A 106 6.83 -10.23 21.54
N SER A 107 8.05 -10.23 21.00
CA SER A 107 8.54 -9.19 20.09
C SER A 107 7.81 -9.21 18.75
N ARG A 108 7.58 -10.40 18.19
CA ARG A 108 6.74 -10.58 16.99
C ARG A 108 5.33 -10.04 17.20
N ASN A 109 4.69 -10.42 18.30
CA ASN A 109 3.31 -10.02 18.60
C ASN A 109 3.17 -8.50 18.77
N LEU A 110 4.14 -7.87 19.45
CA LEU A 110 4.18 -6.41 19.62
C LEU A 110 4.32 -5.69 18.27
N LEU A 111 5.18 -6.19 17.36
CA LEU A 111 5.31 -5.62 16.01
C LEU A 111 4.01 -5.73 15.20
N LEU A 112 3.29 -6.86 15.30
CA LEU A 112 2.01 -7.04 14.61
C LEU A 112 0.91 -6.11 15.15
N ILE A 113 0.82 -5.97 16.48
CA ILE A 113 -0.14 -5.05 17.11
C ILE A 113 0.14 -3.60 16.69
N LEU A 114 1.40 -3.17 16.72
CA LEU A 114 1.79 -1.83 16.27
C LEU A 114 1.51 -1.64 14.77
N ALA A 115 1.79 -2.66 13.94
CA ALA A 115 1.49 -2.62 12.51
C ALA A 115 -0.01 -2.44 12.26
N SER A 116 -0.88 -3.13 13.00
CA SER A 116 -2.34 -3.00 12.91
C SER A 116 -2.83 -1.60 13.27
N ILE A 117 -2.33 -1.03 14.38
CA ILE A 117 -2.71 0.31 14.85
C ILE A 117 -2.26 1.37 13.85
N VAL A 118 -0.95 1.42 13.55
CA VAL A 118 -0.37 2.40 12.63
C VAL A 118 -0.95 2.25 11.23
N GLY A 119 -1.19 1.02 10.79
CA GLY A 119 -1.78 0.72 9.49
C GLY A 119 -3.15 1.36 9.35
N SER A 120 -4.00 1.17 10.37
CA SER A 120 -5.36 1.72 10.38
C SER A 120 -5.37 3.24 10.31
N PHE A 121 -4.49 3.92 11.07
CA PHE A 121 -4.32 5.36 10.95
C PHE A 121 -3.83 5.76 9.55
N GLY A 122 -2.90 5.01 8.96
CA GLY A 122 -2.45 5.25 7.58
C GLY A 122 -3.57 5.16 6.56
N VAL A 123 -4.44 4.15 6.67
CA VAL A 123 -5.60 3.93 5.78
C VAL A 123 -6.66 4.99 5.94
N MET A 124 -7.04 5.32 7.18
CA MET A 124 -8.02 6.36 7.47
C MET A 124 -7.54 7.72 6.95
N THR A 125 -6.27 8.05 7.20
CA THR A 125 -5.66 9.28 6.68
C THR A 125 -5.63 9.27 5.16
N TRP A 126 -5.31 8.13 4.53
CA TRP A 126 -5.32 7.96 3.08
C TRP A 126 -6.73 8.16 2.48
N TRP A 127 -7.74 7.57 3.10
CA TRP A 127 -9.13 7.68 2.68
C TRP A 127 -9.63 9.12 2.77
N TYR A 128 -9.31 9.79 3.88
CA TYR A 128 -9.70 11.17 4.12
C TYR A 128 -9.07 12.12 3.09
N GLN A 129 -7.75 12.04 2.86
CA GLN A 129 -7.09 12.88 1.86
C GLN A 129 -7.67 12.68 0.45
N TYR A 130 -7.99 11.44 0.07
CA TYR A 130 -8.40 11.13 -1.30
C TYR A 130 -9.85 11.56 -1.51
N SER A 131 -10.70 11.37 -0.50
CA SER A 131 -12.08 11.87 -0.52
C SER A 131 -12.12 13.39 -0.60
N ARG A 132 -11.23 14.09 0.11
CA ARG A 132 -11.05 15.54 -0.03
C ARG A 132 -10.56 15.96 -1.42
N LEU A 133 -9.64 15.21 -2.01
CA LEU A 133 -9.17 15.46 -3.37
C LEU A 133 -10.30 15.32 -4.39
N LEU A 134 -11.10 14.27 -4.29
CA LEU A 134 -12.25 14.06 -5.18
C LEU A 134 -13.26 15.21 -5.07
N ALA A 135 -13.60 15.60 -3.84
CA ALA A 135 -14.52 16.72 -3.61
C ALA A 135 -13.99 18.02 -4.24
N LEU A 136 -12.68 18.30 -4.14
CA LEU A 136 -12.08 19.48 -4.76
C LEU A 136 -12.12 19.42 -6.30
N ILE A 137 -11.88 18.26 -6.89
CA ILE A 137 -11.96 18.08 -8.35
C ILE A 137 -13.40 18.20 -8.85
N GLU A 138 -14.38 17.73 -8.07
CA GLU A 138 -15.80 17.85 -8.39
C GLU A 138 -16.28 19.30 -8.28
N ASP A 139 -15.80 20.06 -7.29
CA ASP A 139 -16.12 21.48 -7.11
C ASP A 139 -15.49 22.34 -8.25
N ASP A 140 -14.24 22.07 -8.62
CA ASP A 140 -13.54 22.73 -9.75
C ASP A 140 -13.98 22.22 -11.14
N SER A 141 -14.77 21.12 -11.22
CA SER A 141 -15.22 20.52 -12.49
C SER A 141 -16.15 21.42 -13.33
N HIS A 142 -16.57 22.56 -12.77
CA HIS A 142 -17.24 23.64 -13.50
C HIS A 142 -16.35 24.25 -14.59
N ARG A 143 -15.04 23.98 -14.60
CA ARG A 143 -14.12 24.35 -15.68
C ARG A 143 -13.96 23.19 -16.68
N PRO A 144 -14.32 23.36 -17.96
CA PRO A 144 -14.25 22.29 -18.96
C PRO A 144 -12.82 21.80 -19.23
N GLU A 145 -11.82 22.61 -18.89
CA GLU A 145 -10.38 22.32 -19.02
C GLU A 145 -9.91 21.26 -18.00
N ASP A 146 -10.50 21.22 -16.81
CA ASP A 146 -10.10 20.34 -15.70
C ASP A 146 -10.66 18.91 -15.88
N LEU A 147 -11.87 18.80 -16.43
CA LEU A 147 -12.47 17.56 -16.94
C LEU A 147 -11.62 16.90 -18.02
N LEU A 148 -10.84 17.69 -18.76
CA LEU A 148 -10.01 17.22 -19.85
C LEU A 148 -8.80 16.43 -19.35
N TRP A 149 -8.28 16.73 -18.15
CA TRP A 149 -7.05 16.12 -17.62
C TRP A 149 -7.31 15.01 -16.59
N THR A 150 -8.35 15.17 -15.77
CA THR A 150 -8.72 14.19 -14.74
C THR A 150 -10.22 13.98 -14.68
N SER A 151 -10.72 12.99 -15.43
CA SER A 151 -12.12 12.57 -15.29
C SER A 151 -12.40 12.07 -13.86
N PRO A 152 -13.42 12.61 -13.16
CA PRO A 152 -13.72 12.25 -11.78
C PRO A 152 -14.12 10.77 -11.65
N THR A 153 -14.77 10.20 -12.66
CA THR A 153 -15.19 8.77 -12.66
C THR A 153 -14.01 7.81 -12.68
N ILE A 154 -12.96 8.13 -13.44
CA ILE A 154 -11.72 7.34 -13.50
C ILE A 154 -10.96 7.46 -12.18
N LEU A 155 -10.93 8.66 -11.60
CA LEU A 155 -10.28 8.90 -10.32
C LEU A 155 -11.00 8.18 -9.17
N GLN A 156 -12.33 8.11 -9.22
CA GLN A 156 -13.13 7.35 -8.26
C GLN A 156 -12.88 5.84 -8.36
N ARG A 157 -12.79 5.28 -9.56
CA ARG A 157 -12.45 3.85 -9.71
C ARG A 157 -11.02 3.53 -9.29
N GLN A 158 -10.07 4.44 -9.55
CA GLN A 158 -8.72 4.34 -8.98
C GLN A 158 -8.77 4.33 -7.45
N LYS A 159 -9.56 5.22 -6.83
CA LYS A 159 -9.77 5.23 -5.37
C LYS A 159 -10.25 3.88 -4.85
N GLU A 160 -11.27 3.31 -5.48
CA GLU A 160 -11.84 2.02 -5.09
C GLU A 160 -10.84 0.89 -5.21
N CYS A 161 -10.06 0.85 -6.30
CA CYS A 161 -9.00 -0.15 -6.49
C CYS A 161 -7.89 -0.01 -5.44
N TYR A 162 -7.44 1.22 -5.17
CA TYR A 162 -6.45 1.46 -4.13
C TYR A 162 -6.99 1.11 -2.73
N LEU A 163 -8.23 1.50 -2.41
CA LEU A 163 -8.88 1.14 -1.16
C LEU A 163 -8.93 -0.38 -1.01
N PHE A 164 -9.33 -1.10 -2.04
CA PHE A 164 -9.40 -2.55 -2.02
C PHE A 164 -8.04 -3.17 -1.70
N MET A 165 -6.96 -2.75 -2.38
CA MET A 165 -5.59 -3.22 -2.06
C MET A 165 -5.22 -2.94 -0.61
N LEU A 166 -5.55 -1.74 -0.12
CA LEU A 166 -5.17 -1.27 1.20
C LEU A 166 -5.93 -2.00 2.31
N VAL A 167 -7.23 -2.24 2.11
CA VAL A 167 -8.08 -3.03 3.00
C VAL A 167 -7.63 -4.49 3.02
N MET A 168 -7.33 -5.07 1.86
CA MET A 168 -6.82 -6.44 1.80
C MET A 168 -5.47 -6.58 2.49
N PHE A 169 -4.55 -5.63 2.29
CA PHE A 169 -3.29 -5.57 3.02
C PHE A 169 -3.53 -5.52 4.54
N LEU A 170 -4.43 -4.64 5.00
CA LEU A 170 -4.82 -4.59 6.41
C LEU A 170 -5.42 -5.90 6.91
N MET A 171 -6.30 -6.56 6.14
CA MET A 171 -6.88 -7.85 6.54
C MET A 171 -5.80 -8.90 6.74
N VAL A 172 -4.75 -8.91 5.91
CA VAL A 172 -3.60 -9.79 6.12
C VAL A 172 -2.90 -9.44 7.44
N VAL A 173 -2.57 -8.16 7.67
CA VAL A 173 -1.94 -7.72 8.92
C VAL A 173 -2.79 -8.12 10.13
N TYR A 174 -4.09 -7.84 10.11
CA TYR A 174 -5.03 -8.19 11.17
C TYR A 174 -5.17 -9.70 11.37
N GLY A 175 -5.20 -10.49 10.30
CA GLY A 175 -5.23 -11.95 10.40
C GLY A 175 -4.01 -12.48 11.15
N PHE A 176 -2.81 -11.98 10.83
CA PHE A 176 -1.60 -12.33 11.57
C PHE A 176 -1.63 -11.81 13.02
N THR A 177 -2.12 -10.60 13.26
CA THR A 177 -2.25 -10.06 14.62
C THR A 177 -3.23 -10.88 15.47
N PHE A 178 -4.37 -11.29 14.90
CA PHE A 178 -5.34 -12.13 15.60
C PHE A 178 -4.78 -13.51 15.93
N LEU A 179 -4.13 -14.16 14.96
CA LEU A 179 -3.46 -15.45 15.18
C LEU A 179 -2.34 -15.33 16.22
N ALA A 180 -1.62 -14.21 16.25
CA ALA A 180 -0.58 -13.92 17.23
C ALA A 180 -1.14 -13.78 18.66
N VAL A 181 -2.26 -13.08 18.82
CA VAL A 181 -2.93 -12.89 20.12
C VAL A 181 -3.60 -14.17 20.62
N THR A 182 -4.11 -15.00 19.72
CA THR A 182 -4.79 -16.27 20.06
C THR A 182 -3.83 -17.47 20.19
N ASN A 183 -2.51 -17.25 20.11
CA ASN A 183 -1.49 -18.31 20.03
C ASN A 183 -1.72 -19.31 18.87
N GLY A 184 -2.47 -18.91 17.84
CA GLY A 184 -2.70 -19.71 16.64
C GLY A 184 -1.49 -19.74 15.68
N ILE A 185 -0.49 -18.86 15.89
CA ILE A 185 0.79 -18.93 15.20
C ILE A 185 1.76 -19.79 16.03
N PRO A 186 2.29 -20.91 15.49
CA PRO A 186 3.28 -21.72 16.19
C PRO A 186 4.52 -20.89 16.54
N SER A 187 5.17 -21.23 17.66
CA SER A 187 6.30 -20.45 18.16
C SER A 187 7.39 -20.37 17.09
N SER A 188 8.07 -19.22 17.05
CA SER A 188 9.25 -19.00 16.21
C SER A 188 10.40 -20.00 16.48
N VAL A 189 10.30 -20.73 17.60
CA VAL A 189 11.25 -21.76 18.07
C VAL A 189 10.93 -23.16 17.54
N THR A 190 9.74 -23.38 16.93
CA THR A 190 9.51 -24.62 16.18
C THR A 190 10.20 -24.49 14.82
N PRO A 191 11.29 -25.24 14.54
CA PRO A 191 11.91 -25.18 13.24
C PRO A 191 10.86 -25.66 12.25
N TYR A 192 10.38 -24.75 11.41
CA TYR A 192 9.87 -25.17 10.11
C TYR A 192 11.06 -25.86 9.46
N TYR A 193 11.05 -27.19 9.48
CA TYR A 193 11.82 -28.00 8.55
C TYR A 193 11.35 -27.58 7.16
N LEU A 194 11.94 -26.49 6.63
CA LEU A 194 12.00 -26.26 5.20
C LEU A 194 12.57 -27.56 4.64
N PRO A 195 11.80 -28.32 3.83
CA PRO A 195 12.35 -29.49 3.17
C PRO A 195 13.63 -29.03 2.47
N LYS A 196 14.74 -29.72 2.74
CA LYS A 196 16.05 -29.53 2.09
C LYS A 196 15.94 -29.88 0.60
N ILE A 197 15.17 -29.11 -0.16
CA ILE A 197 14.95 -29.30 -1.60
C ILE A 197 15.55 -28.12 -2.39
N PHE A 198 16.02 -27.07 -1.71
CA PHE A 198 16.63 -25.90 -2.35
C PHE A 198 17.98 -25.48 -1.74
N PHE A 199 18.83 -26.46 -1.41
CA PHE A 199 20.27 -26.25 -1.24
C PHE A 199 21.03 -27.36 -1.96
#